data_AF-A0A7J9PFG4-F1
#
_entry.id   AF-A0A7J9PFG4-F1
#
_cell.length_a   1.000
_cell.length_b   1.000
_cell.length_c   1.000
_cell.angle_alpha   90.00
_cell.angle_beta   90.00
_cell.angle_gamma   90.00
#
_symmetry.space_group_name_H-M   'P 1'
#
loop_
_entity.id
_entity.type
_entity.pdbx_description
1 polymer ?
#
loop_
_entity_poly.entity_id
_entity_poly.type
_entity_poly.pdbx_seq_one_letter_code
_entity_poly.pdbx_strand_id
1 'polypeptide(L)'
;MESSLVTFVIGIVGIISVLKVFLTKSRALKLPILCCINFCIAALIALYIKSPMGAIAAVVYFISSTVSSNAIAHTLGELNKMDEFEKKR
;
A
#
# COMPACT_ATOMS: atom_id res chain seq x y z
N MET A 1 -23.15 15.72 0.50
CA MET A 1 -23.21 14.79 1.65
C MET A 1 -22.54 13.45 1.33
N GLU A 2 -22.67 12.92 0.11
CA GLU A 2 -22.06 11.65 -0.31
C GLU A 2 -20.52 11.61 -0.20
N SER A 3 -19.82 12.66 -0.63
CA SER A 3 -18.34 12.70 -0.56
C SER A 3 -17.80 12.63 0.87
N SER A 4 -18.55 13.13 1.86
CA SER A 4 -18.16 13.11 3.27
C SER A 4 -18.17 11.68 3.84
N LEU A 5 -19.15 10.88 3.43
CA LEU A 5 -19.28 9.49 3.87
C LEU A 5 -18.19 8.62 3.23
N VAL A 6 -17.91 8.83 1.94
CA VAL A 6 -16.82 8.14 1.22
C VAL A 6 -15.46 8.42 1.87
N THR A 7 -15.14 9.70 2.14
CA THR A 7 -13.89 10.07 2.82
C THR A 7 -13.78 9.43 4.20
N PHE A 8 -14.88 9.36 4.95
CA PHE A 8 -14.90 8.75 6.28
C PHE A 8 -14.63 7.24 6.23
N VAL A 9 -15.25 6.52 5.27
CA VAL A 9 -15.00 5.09 5.06
C VAL A 9 -13.55 4.84 4.65
N ILE A 10 -13.00 5.61 3.71
CA ILE A 10 -11.59 5.50 3.29
C ILE A 10 -10.66 5.76 4.49
N GLY A 11 -10.96 6.75 5.31
CA GLY A 11 -10.21 7.05 6.53
C GLY A 11 -10.19 5.90 7.53
N ILE A 12 -11.36 5.29 7.80
CA ILE A 12 -11.46 4.13 8.69
C ILE A 12 -10.68 2.94 8.14
N VAL A 13 -10.85 2.62 6.85
CA VAL A 13 -10.13 1.50 6.20
C VAL A 13 -8.62 1.74 6.23
N GLY A 14 -8.19 2.97 5.99
CA GLY A 14 -6.80 3.40 6.12
C GLY A 14 -6.24 3.17 7.52
N ILE A 15 -6.94 3.64 8.56
CA ILE A 15 -6.52 3.47 9.96
C ILE A 15 -6.44 1.99 10.35
N ILE A 16 -7.46 1.19 10.00
CA ILE A 16 -7.46 -0.26 10.27
C ILE A 16 -6.28 -0.93 9.56
N SER A 17 -6.00 -0.54 8.32
CA SER A 17 -4.88 -1.10 7.55
C SER A 17 -3.54 -0.76 8.20
N VAL A 18 -3.32 0.48 8.64
CA VAL A 18 -2.11 0.90 9.37
C VAL A 18 -1.95 0.09 10.66
N LEU A 19 -3.01 -0.06 11.45
CA LEU A 19 -2.97 -0.89 12.65
C LEU A 19 -2.60 -2.34 12.32
N LYS A 20 -3.20 -2.94 11.27
CA LYS A 20 -2.85 -4.29 10.84
C LYS A 20 -1.39 -4.43 10.40
N VAL A 21 -0.78 -3.41 9.78
CA VAL A 21 0.66 -3.42 9.46
C VAL A 21 1.51 -3.52 10.71
N PHE A 22 1.15 -2.77 11.77
CA PHE A 22 1.89 -2.78 13.03
C PHE A 22 1.77 -4.12 13.76
N LEU A 23 0.58 -4.73 13.78
CA LEU A 23 0.36 -6.02 14.46
C LEU A 23 0.94 -7.21 13.69
N THR A 24 1.03 -7.12 12.37
CA THR A 24 1.52 -8.22 11.54
C THR A 24 3.02 -8.43 11.78
N LYS A 25 3.45 -9.66 12.07
CA LYS A 25 4.89 -9.98 12.24
C LYS A 25 5.56 -10.38 10.94
N SER A 26 4.84 -11.07 10.05
CA SER A 26 5.37 -11.56 8.76
C SER A 26 5.57 -10.43 7.76
N ARG A 27 6.80 -10.30 7.24
CA ARG A 27 7.15 -9.30 6.20
C ARG A 27 6.31 -9.52 4.93
N ALA A 28 6.07 -10.77 4.55
CA ALA A 28 5.26 -11.14 3.39
C ALA A 28 3.81 -10.63 3.50
N LEU A 29 3.24 -10.70 4.70
CA LEU A 29 1.85 -10.29 4.95
C LEU A 29 1.70 -8.77 5.11
N LYS A 30 2.80 -8.04 5.40
CA LYS A 30 2.80 -6.56 5.47
C LYS A 30 2.69 -5.90 4.10
N LEU A 31 3.28 -6.49 3.07
CA LEU A 31 3.28 -5.98 1.69
C LEU A 31 1.87 -5.72 1.12
N PRO A 32 0.92 -6.68 1.14
CA PRO A 32 -0.43 -6.43 0.65
C PRO A 32 -1.18 -5.38 1.48
N ILE A 33 -0.92 -5.32 2.80
CA ILE A 33 -1.54 -4.30 3.66
C ILE A 33 -0.97 -2.91 3.34
N LEU A 34 0.32 -2.81 3.02
CA LEU A 34 0.95 -1.58 2.56
C LEU A 34 0.39 -1.11 1.21
N CYS A 35 0.11 -2.03 0.27
CA CYS A 35 -0.61 -1.70 -0.96
C CYS A 35 -2.00 -1.11 -0.66
N CYS A 36 -2.72 -1.68 0.31
CA CYS A 36 -4.04 -1.19 0.70
C CYS A 36 -3.99 0.25 1.25
N ILE A 37 -2.98 0.57 2.06
CA ILE A 37 -2.75 1.93 2.57
C ILE A 37 -2.51 2.91 1.41
N ASN A 38 -1.64 2.53 0.46
CA ASN A 38 -1.36 3.37 -0.70
C ASN A 38 -2.57 3.57 -1.61
N PHE A 39 -3.44 2.56 -1.74
CA PHE A 39 -4.70 2.71 -2.45
C PHE A 39 -5.62 3.72 -1.76
N CYS A 40 -5.69 3.70 -0.43
CA CYS A 40 -6.46 4.71 0.32
C CYS A 40 -5.94 6.12 0.05
N ILE A 41 -4.61 6.30 0.00
CA ILE A 41 -3.99 7.60 -0.33
C ILE A 41 -4.34 8.02 -1.77
N ALA A 42 -4.24 7.11 -2.75
CA ALA A 42 -4.62 7.39 -4.14
C ALA A 42 -6.10 7.80 -4.26
N ALA A 43 -6.99 7.11 -3.55
CA ALA A 43 -8.42 7.43 -3.51
C ALA A 43 -8.69 8.80 -2.87
N LEU A 44 -7.96 9.16 -1.82
CA LEU A 44 -8.04 10.50 -1.22
C LEU A 44 -7.56 11.58 -2.19
N ILE A 45 -6.46 11.36 -2.93
CA ILE A 45 -5.97 12.29 -3.96
C ILE A 45 -7.04 12.53 -5.02
N ALA A 46 -7.65 11.45 -5.52
CA ALA A 46 -8.71 11.52 -6.54
C ALA A 46 -9.97 12.25 -6.03
N LEU A 47 -10.32 12.08 -4.75
CA LEU A 47 -11.54 12.65 -4.18
C LEU A 47 -11.39 14.12 -3.78
N TYR A 48 -10.20 14.53 -3.31
CA TYR A 48 -9.95 15.89 -2.83
C TYR A 48 -9.61 16.86 -3.97
N ILE A 49 -8.90 16.38 -5.00
CA ILE A 49 -8.51 17.20 -6.15
C ILE A 49 -9.55 17.05 -7.26
N LYS A 50 -10.54 17.95 -7.27
CA LYS A 50 -11.60 18.04 -8.29
C LYS A 50 -11.09 18.65 -9.61
N SER A 51 -10.04 18.08 -10.18
CA SER A 51 -9.46 18.47 -11.46
C SER A 51 -9.04 17.21 -12.22
N PRO A 52 -9.10 17.18 -13.56
CA PRO A 52 -8.59 16.04 -14.34
C PRO A 52 -7.13 15.72 -14.02
N MET A 53 -6.33 16.72 -13.62
CA MET A 53 -4.94 16.51 -13.17
C MET A 53 -4.85 15.71 -11.86
N GLY A 54 -5.84 15.82 -10.97
CA GLY A 54 -5.92 15.04 -9.74
C GLY A 54 -6.12 13.55 -10.01
N ALA A 55 -6.92 13.20 -11.01
CA ALA A 55 -7.09 11.82 -11.45
C ALA A 55 -5.79 11.23 -12.02
N ILE A 56 -5.07 12.00 -12.84
CA ILE A 56 -3.76 11.59 -13.38
C ILE A 56 -2.76 11.37 -12.24
N ALA A 57 -2.69 12.29 -11.28
CA ALA A 57 -1.81 12.16 -10.11
C ALA A 57 -2.15 10.92 -9.28
N ALA A 58 -3.44 10.63 -9.05
CA ALA A 58 -3.87 9.43 -8.34
C ALA A 58 -3.46 8.14 -9.07
N VAL A 59 -3.61 8.09 -10.41
CA VAL A 59 -3.21 6.94 -11.22
C VAL A 59 -1.69 6.74 -11.19
N VAL A 60 -0.91 7.80 -11.39
CA VAL A 60 0.56 7.74 -11.35
C VAL A 60 1.04 7.29 -9.98
N TYR A 61 0.47 7.84 -8.90
CA TYR A 61 0.78 7.42 -7.54
C TYR A 61 0.45 5.94 -7.33
N PHE A 62 -0.72 5.49 -7.77
CA PHE A 62 -1.17 4.12 -7.60
C PHE A 62 -0.26 3.12 -8.33
N ILE A 63 0.04 3.36 -9.62
CA ILE A 63 0.91 2.48 -10.42
C ILE A 63 2.31 2.41 -9.79
N SER A 64 2.88 3.56 -9.45
CA SER A 64 4.22 3.64 -8.85
C SER A 64 4.27 2.88 -7.52
N SER A 65 3.22 3.00 -6.70
CA SER A 65 3.12 2.27 -5.45
C SER A 65 3.01 0.76 -5.65
N THR A 66 2.27 0.28 -6.67
CA THR A 66 2.14 -1.15 -6.97
C THR A 66 3.48 -1.74 -7.41
N VAL A 67 4.19 -1.05 -8.30
CA VAL A 67 5.52 -1.48 -8.77
C VAL A 67 6.50 -1.54 -7.59
N SER A 68 6.53 -0.52 -6.74
CA SER A 68 7.38 -0.47 -5.55
C SER A 68 7.10 -1.65 -4.61
N SER A 69 5.82 -1.92 -4.32
CA SER A 69 5.46 -3.03 -3.42
C SER A 69 5.88 -4.39 -3.97
N ASN A 70 5.73 -4.63 -5.28
CA ASN A 70 6.18 -5.87 -5.91
C ASN A 70 7.72 -6.00 -5.91
N ALA A 71 8.44 -4.91 -6.12
CA ALA A 71 9.90 -4.89 -6.04
C ALA A 71 10.40 -5.21 -4.61
N ILE A 72 9.71 -4.67 -3.59
CA ILE A 72 10.01 -4.98 -2.18
C ILE A 72 9.72 -6.45 -1.87
N ALA A 73 8.61 -7.01 -2.39
CA ALA A 73 8.28 -8.42 -2.22
C ALA A 73 9.35 -9.34 -2.84
N HIS A 74 9.79 -9.03 -4.06
CA HIS A 74 10.84 -9.79 -4.74
C HIS A 74 12.16 -9.74 -3.95
N THR A 75 12.57 -8.54 -3.50
CA THR A 75 13.80 -8.35 -2.73
C THR A 75 13.76 -9.10 -1.39
N LEU A 76 12.62 -9.08 -0.70
CA LEU A 76 12.43 -9.87 0.53
C LEU A 76 12.50 -11.38 0.29
N GLY A 77 11.95 -11.85 -0.83
CA GLY A 77 12.01 -13.26 -1.21
C GLY A 77 13.44 -13.72 -1.50
N GLU A 78 14.21 -12.91 -2.23
CA GLU A 78 15.61 -13.21 -2.54
C GLU A 78 16.51 -13.14 -1.29
N LEU A 79 16.28 -12.16 -0.40
CA LEU A 79 17.00 -12.10 0.89
C LEU A 79 16.78 -13.36 1.72
N ASN A 80 15.54 -13.83 1.83
CA ASN A 80 15.21 -15.04 2.60
C ASN A 80 15.87 -16.31 2.01
N LYS A 81 16.01 -16.39 0.68
CA LYS A 81 16.77 -17.46 0.02
C LYS A 81 18.25 -17.40 0.38
N MET A 82 18.86 -16.21 0.33
CA MET A 82 20.27 -16.02 0.69
C MET A 82 20.55 -16.43 2.14
N ASP A 83 19.68 -16.04 3.08
CA ASP A 83 19.75 -16.45 4.48
C ASP A 83 19.68 -18.00 4.63
N GLU A 84 18.84 -18.65 3.83
CA GLU A 84 18.72 -20.11 3.83
C GLU A 84 19.97 -20.81 3.27
N PHE A 85 20.58 -20.24 2.22
CA PHE A 85 21.85 -20.73 1.65
C PHE A 85 23.02 -20.56 2.63
N GLU A 86 23.13 -19.42 3.31
CA GLU A 86 24.16 -19.18 4.35
C GLU A 86 24.03 -20.16 5.51
N LYS A 87 22.80 -20.45 5.97
CA LYS A 87 22.57 -21.40 7.08
C LYS A 87 22.90 -22.85 6.72
N LYS A 88 22.97 -23.19 5.43
CA LYS A 88 23.24 -24.54 4.92
C LYS A 88 24.72 -24.80 4.63
N ARG A 89 25.55 -23.76 4.66
CA ARG A 89 27.01 -23.82 4.48
C ARG A 89 27.69 -24.00 5.84
#